data_AF-A0A6G2DED3-F1
#
_entry.id   AF-A0A6G2DED3-F1
#
_cell.length_a   1.000
_cell.length_b   1.000
_cell.length_c   1.000
_cell.angle_alpha   90.00
_cell.angle_beta   90.00
_cell.angle_gamma   90.00
#
_symmetry.space_group_name_H-M   'P 1'
#
loop_
_entity.id
_entity.type
_entity.pdbx_description
1 polymer ?
#
loop_
_entity_poly.entity_id
_entity_poly.type
_entity_poly.pdbx_seq_one_letter_code
_entity_poly.pdbx_strand_id
1 'polypeptide(L)'
;IKYKVLTVEGNIGTVQVGNGVTPVEFEAGQDGKPFTIPTKITVGDKVFTVTEVASQAFSYYPDETGRIVYYPSSITIPSSIKKIQKKGFHGSKAKTIIFDKGSQLEKIEDRAFDFSELEEIELPASLEY
;
A
#
# COMPACT_ATOMS: atom_id res chain seq x y z
N ILE A 1 -3.02 2.10 11.11
CA ILE A 1 -2.98 1.31 9.84
C ILE A 1 -3.43 -0.13 10.13
N LYS A 2 -4.29 -0.71 9.28
CA LYS A 2 -4.77 -2.10 9.40
C LYS A 2 -3.88 -3.04 8.58
N TYR A 3 -3.71 -4.27 9.05
CA TYR A 3 -2.98 -5.34 8.37
C TYR A 3 -3.81 -6.62 8.39
N LYS A 4 -3.62 -7.49 7.40
CA LYS A 4 -4.18 -8.85 7.39
C LYS A 4 -3.04 -9.85 7.25
N VAL A 5 -3.07 -10.88 8.10
CA VAL A 5 -2.12 -11.99 8.07
C VAL A 5 -2.34 -12.82 6.80
N LEU A 6 -1.24 -13.12 6.10
CA LEU A 6 -1.21 -14.00 4.93
C LEU A 6 -0.67 -15.38 5.30
N THR A 7 0.48 -15.41 6.00
CA THR A 7 1.11 -16.65 6.47
C THR A 7 1.61 -16.50 7.90
N VAL A 8 1.67 -17.61 8.64
CA VAL A 8 2.28 -17.71 9.98
C VAL A 8 2.97 -19.06 10.12
N GLU A 9 4.25 -19.04 10.42
CA GLU A 9 5.06 -20.23 10.73
C GLU A 9 5.87 -19.95 12.00
N GLY A 10 5.38 -20.46 13.13
CA GLY A 10 5.94 -20.13 14.46
C GLY A 10 5.79 -18.63 14.76
N ASN A 11 6.94 -17.97 14.97
CA ASN A 11 7.01 -16.55 15.34
C ASN A 11 7.28 -15.61 14.15
N ILE A 12 7.34 -16.15 12.93
CA ILE A 12 7.50 -15.37 11.72
C ILE A 12 6.29 -15.53 10.80
N GLY A 13 6.02 -14.52 10.00
CA GLY A 13 4.92 -14.57 9.04
C GLY A 13 4.98 -13.45 8.03
N THR A 14 3.94 -13.40 7.20
CA THR A 14 3.75 -12.32 6.23
C THR A 14 2.37 -11.69 6.40
N VAL A 15 2.29 -10.40 6.11
CA VAL A 15 1.05 -9.63 6.12
C VAL A 15 0.92 -8.81 4.84
N GLN A 16 -0.31 -8.42 4.53
CA GLN A 16 -0.60 -7.33 3.63
C GLN A 16 -0.87 -6.03 4.43
N VAL A 17 -0.50 -4.88 3.88
CA VAL A 17 -0.98 -3.58 4.36
C VAL A 17 -2.39 -3.33 3.84
N GLY A 18 -3.29 -2.90 4.71
CA GLY A 18 -4.73 -2.84 4.43
C GLY A 18 -5.45 -4.16 4.74
N ASN A 19 -6.77 -4.07 4.95
CA ASN A 19 -7.61 -5.24 5.27
C ASN A 19 -8.21 -5.92 4.03
N GLY A 20 -8.11 -5.31 2.85
CA GLY A 20 -8.71 -5.81 1.60
C GLY A 20 -10.15 -5.36 1.35
N VAL A 21 -10.74 -4.56 2.24
CA VAL A 21 -12.17 -4.20 2.24
C VAL A 21 -12.38 -2.69 2.23
N THR A 22 -11.63 -1.95 3.06
CA THR A 22 -11.74 -0.51 3.22
C THR A 22 -10.37 0.14 3.11
N PRO A 23 -10.28 1.39 2.60
CA PRO A 23 -9.02 2.14 2.60
C PRO A 23 -8.36 2.24 3.98
N VAL A 24 -7.04 2.40 3.95
CA VAL A 24 -6.27 2.84 5.11
C VAL A 24 -6.64 4.28 5.42
N GLU A 25 -7.02 4.53 6.67
CA GLU A 25 -7.25 5.87 7.19
C GLU A 25 -5.92 6.48 7.60
N PHE A 26 -5.57 7.62 6.98
CA PHE A 26 -4.41 8.42 7.35
C PHE A 26 -4.78 9.45 8.41
N GLU A 27 -3.80 9.82 9.21
CA GLU A 27 -3.95 10.82 10.26
C GLU A 27 -3.57 12.22 9.74
N ALA A 28 -4.04 13.27 10.44
CA ALA A 28 -3.78 14.67 10.08
C ALA A 28 -2.30 14.98 9.87
N GLY A 29 -1.42 14.33 10.65
CA GLY A 29 0.02 14.50 10.56
C GLY A 29 0.64 13.97 9.26
N GLN A 30 -0.08 13.16 8.50
CA GLN A 30 0.38 12.50 7.26
C GLN A 30 -0.14 13.18 5.99
N ASP A 31 -1.07 14.12 6.13
CA ASP A 31 -1.69 14.80 4.99
C ASP A 31 -0.66 15.60 4.18
N GLY A 32 -0.66 15.39 2.86
CA GLY A 32 0.29 16.03 1.94
C GLY A 32 1.76 15.66 2.18
N LYS A 33 2.06 14.72 3.09
CA LYS A 33 3.43 14.30 3.39
C LYS A 33 3.75 12.95 2.74
N PRO A 34 5.03 12.64 2.53
CA PRO A 34 5.45 11.30 2.11
C PRO A 34 5.04 10.25 3.16
N PHE A 35 4.59 9.11 2.68
CA PHE A 35 4.28 7.95 3.52
C PHE A 35 5.04 6.71 3.03
N THR A 36 5.78 6.06 3.92
CA THR A 36 6.45 4.79 3.61
C THR A 36 5.67 3.65 4.22
N ILE A 37 5.30 2.66 3.40
CA ILE A 37 4.69 1.42 3.91
C ILE A 37 5.73 0.73 4.80
N PRO A 38 5.39 0.35 6.04
CA PRO A 38 6.33 -0.37 6.91
C PRO A 38 6.76 -1.69 6.29
N THR A 39 8.04 -2.04 6.38
CA THR A 39 8.56 -3.33 5.88
C THR A 39 8.22 -4.50 6.80
N LYS A 40 8.05 -4.20 8.10
CA LYS A 40 7.78 -5.18 9.15
C LYS A 40 6.84 -4.62 10.20
N ILE A 41 6.07 -5.50 10.83
CA ILE A 41 5.32 -5.21 12.06
C ILE A 41 5.59 -6.30 13.10
N THR A 42 5.45 -5.95 14.37
CA THR A 42 5.59 -6.88 15.50
C THR A 42 4.30 -6.90 16.30
N VAL A 43 3.79 -8.10 16.60
CA VAL A 43 2.60 -8.31 17.44
C VAL A 43 2.93 -9.38 18.49
N GLY A 44 3.13 -8.95 19.73
CA GLY A 44 3.68 -9.82 20.77
C GLY A 44 5.11 -10.24 20.43
N ASP A 45 5.37 -11.54 20.41
CA ASP A 45 6.64 -12.16 20.02
C ASP A 45 6.74 -12.49 18.51
N LYS A 46 5.67 -12.23 17.75
CA LYS A 46 5.59 -12.52 16.31
C LYS A 46 6.04 -11.34 15.47
N VAL A 47 6.84 -11.63 14.45
CA VAL A 47 7.33 -10.65 13.47
C VAL A 47 6.76 -10.97 12.10
N PHE A 48 6.11 -9.99 11.48
CA PHE A 48 5.53 -10.13 10.16
C PHE A 48 6.24 -9.21 9.17
N THR A 49 6.66 -9.76 8.04
CA THR A 49 7.10 -8.96 6.89
C THR A 49 5.88 -8.51 6.09
N VAL A 50 5.82 -7.23 5.74
CA VAL A 50 4.76 -6.70 4.88
C VAL A 50 5.13 -6.99 3.43
N THR A 51 4.33 -7.82 2.78
CA THR A 51 4.65 -8.39 1.45
C THR A 51 3.65 -8.06 0.38
N GLU A 52 2.47 -7.55 0.74
CA GLU A 52 1.46 -7.17 -0.25
C GLU A 52 0.76 -5.86 0.12
N VAL A 53 0.35 -5.11 -0.90
CA VAL A 53 -0.64 -4.04 -0.79
C VAL A 53 -2.02 -4.65 -1.04
N ALA A 54 -2.87 -4.62 -0.02
CA ALA A 54 -4.19 -5.23 -0.08
C ALA A 54 -5.11 -4.53 -1.08
N SER A 55 -6.15 -5.23 -1.51
CA SER A 55 -7.23 -4.65 -2.31
C SER A 55 -7.79 -3.42 -1.60
N GLN A 56 -7.93 -2.32 -2.34
CA GLN A 56 -8.42 -1.03 -1.83
C GLN A 56 -7.58 -0.36 -0.72
N ALA A 57 -6.38 -0.87 -0.38
CA ALA A 57 -5.61 -0.37 0.76
C ALA A 57 -5.34 1.14 0.70
N PHE A 58 -4.96 1.64 -0.47
CA PHE A 58 -4.73 3.06 -0.76
C PHE A 58 -5.74 3.56 -1.80
N SER A 59 -6.96 3.03 -1.76
CA SER A 59 -8.03 3.63 -2.55
C SER A 59 -8.52 4.93 -1.93
N TYR A 60 -8.95 5.85 -2.77
CA TYR A 60 -9.69 7.02 -2.32
C TYR A 60 -11.04 7.06 -3.02
N TYR A 61 -12.09 7.20 -2.21
CA TYR A 61 -13.46 7.37 -2.66
C TYR A 61 -13.94 8.72 -2.12
N PRO A 62 -14.18 9.74 -2.99
CA PRO A 62 -14.76 10.98 -2.54
C PRO A 62 -16.13 10.68 -1.94
N ASP A 63 -16.36 11.10 -0.70
CA ASP A 63 -17.71 11.14 -0.15
C ASP A 63 -18.30 12.54 -0.34
N GLU A 64 -19.60 12.60 -0.59
CA GLU A 64 -20.35 13.86 -0.74
C GLU A 64 -20.56 14.57 0.61
N THR A 65 -20.07 13.98 1.70
CA THR A 65 -20.30 14.49 3.06
C THR A 65 -19.34 15.60 3.46
N GLY A 66 -18.36 15.91 2.59
CA GLY A 66 -17.36 16.96 2.83
C GLY A 66 -16.39 16.59 3.95
N ARG A 67 -16.24 15.30 4.27
CA ARG A 67 -15.29 14.85 5.28
C ARG A 67 -13.87 15.20 4.84
N ILE A 68 -13.11 15.76 5.78
CA ILE A 68 -11.67 15.93 5.60
C ILE A 68 -11.06 14.53 5.58
N VAL A 69 -10.48 14.15 4.45
CA VAL A 69 -9.74 12.91 4.28
C VAL A 69 -8.29 13.28 4.07
N TYR A 70 -7.44 12.93 5.03
CA TYR A 70 -6.01 13.10 4.94
C TYR A 70 -5.43 12.09 3.95
N TYR A 71 -4.48 12.53 3.12
CA TYR A 71 -3.85 11.63 2.16
C TYR A 71 -2.38 12.02 1.87
N PRO A 72 -1.45 11.05 1.80
CA PRO A 72 -0.06 11.31 1.46
C PRO A 72 0.13 11.91 0.06
N SER A 73 1.05 12.85 -0.08
CA SER A 73 1.43 13.37 -1.42
C SER A 73 2.22 12.34 -2.23
N SER A 74 2.97 11.47 -1.55
CA SER A 74 3.69 10.36 -2.15
C SER A 74 3.64 9.12 -1.26
N ILE A 75 3.71 7.94 -1.88
CA ILE A 75 3.76 6.66 -1.17
C ILE A 75 5.00 5.88 -1.62
N THR A 76 5.85 5.53 -0.66
CA THR A 76 7.00 4.64 -0.88
C THR A 76 6.60 3.19 -0.62
N ILE A 77 6.77 2.36 -1.64
CA ILE A 77 6.57 0.92 -1.63
C ILE A 77 7.93 0.27 -1.35
N PRO A 78 8.12 -0.35 -0.17
CA PRO A 78 9.39 -0.94 0.18
C PRO A 78 9.65 -2.21 -0.63
N SER A 79 10.92 -2.59 -0.68
CA SER A 79 11.36 -3.74 -1.49
C SER A 79 10.77 -5.07 -1.06
N SER A 80 10.22 -5.19 0.16
CA SER A 80 9.54 -6.39 0.63
C SER A 80 8.20 -6.66 -0.05
N ILE A 81 7.60 -5.68 -0.71
CA ILE A 81 6.30 -5.83 -1.39
C ILE A 81 6.49 -6.59 -2.70
N LYS A 82 5.71 -7.67 -2.85
CA LYS A 82 5.68 -8.55 -4.01
C LYS A 82 4.43 -8.39 -4.86
N LYS A 83 3.33 -7.93 -4.28
CA LYS A 83 2.05 -7.80 -4.96
C LYS A 83 1.32 -6.52 -4.60
N ILE A 84 0.79 -5.85 -5.61
CA ILE A 84 -0.25 -4.84 -5.48
C ILE A 84 -1.56 -5.46 -5.97
N GLN A 85 -2.49 -5.69 -5.05
CA GLN A 85 -3.76 -6.34 -5.36
C GLN A 85 -4.74 -5.41 -6.10
N LYS A 86 -5.83 -6.01 -6.59
CA LYS A 86 -6.90 -5.32 -7.31
C LYS A 86 -7.32 -4.02 -6.63
N LYS A 87 -7.33 -2.92 -7.39
CA LYS A 87 -7.67 -1.58 -6.89
C LYS A 87 -6.80 -1.09 -5.71
N GLY A 88 -5.58 -1.60 -5.52
CA GLY A 88 -4.71 -1.25 -4.40
C GLY A 88 -4.52 0.26 -4.20
N PHE A 89 -4.48 1.04 -5.30
CA PHE A 89 -4.33 2.50 -5.35
C PHE A 89 -5.45 3.18 -6.17
N HIS A 90 -6.64 2.57 -6.27
CA HIS A 90 -7.72 3.12 -7.09
C HIS A 90 -8.20 4.48 -6.58
N GLY A 91 -8.20 5.49 -7.43
CA GLY A 91 -8.54 6.86 -7.04
C GLY A 91 -7.49 7.56 -6.17
N SER A 92 -6.35 6.91 -5.90
CA SER A 92 -5.30 7.42 -5.00
C SER A 92 -4.94 8.88 -5.30
N LYS A 93 -4.82 9.70 -4.24
CA LYS A 93 -4.46 11.12 -4.31
C LYS A 93 -2.96 11.38 -4.28
N ALA A 94 -2.14 10.35 -4.08
CA ALA A 94 -0.69 10.47 -4.18
C ALA A 94 -0.32 10.84 -5.63
N LYS A 95 0.57 11.82 -5.79
CA LYS A 95 1.11 12.26 -7.08
C LYS A 95 2.26 11.37 -7.56
N THR A 96 2.94 10.72 -6.62
CA THR A 96 4.11 9.87 -6.88
C THR A 96 4.05 8.58 -6.08
N ILE A 97 4.32 7.46 -6.74
CA ILE A 97 4.67 6.19 -6.09
C ILE A 97 6.16 5.93 -6.31
N ILE A 98 6.87 5.63 -5.22
CA ILE A 98 8.31 5.36 -5.26
C ILE A 98 8.52 3.91 -4.87
N PHE A 99 9.25 3.15 -5.68
CA PHE A 99 9.70 1.81 -5.30
C PHE A 99 11.12 1.88 -4.74
N ASP A 100 11.35 1.26 -3.59
CA ASP A 100 12.71 1.15 -3.04
C ASP A 100 13.63 0.39 -4.01
N LYS A 101 14.93 0.72 -3.97
CA LYS A 101 15.96 -0.01 -4.72
C LYS A 101 15.90 -1.49 -4.39
N GLY A 102 16.00 -2.33 -5.43
CA GLY A 102 15.89 -3.78 -5.28
C GLY A 102 14.46 -4.26 -5.00
N SER A 103 13.45 -3.50 -5.45
CA SER A 103 12.04 -3.87 -5.38
C SER A 103 11.80 -5.32 -5.82
N GLN A 104 11.06 -6.07 -5.00
CA GLN A 104 10.63 -7.45 -5.31
C GLN A 104 9.19 -7.49 -5.85
N LEU A 105 8.66 -6.39 -6.36
CA LEU A 105 7.30 -6.34 -6.90
C LEU A 105 7.20 -7.20 -8.15
N GLU A 106 6.51 -8.33 -8.03
CA GLU A 106 6.30 -9.31 -9.10
C GLU A 106 4.98 -9.04 -9.85
N LYS A 107 3.94 -8.57 -9.15
CA LYS A 107 2.58 -8.49 -9.71
C LYS A 107 1.82 -7.21 -9.35
N ILE A 108 1.21 -6.61 -10.36
CA ILE A 108 0.21 -5.53 -10.23
C ILE A 108 -1.10 -6.06 -10.80
N GLU A 109 -2.16 -6.11 -9.99
CA GLU A 109 -3.46 -6.65 -10.39
C GLU A 109 -4.40 -5.59 -11.00
N ASP A 110 -5.51 -6.07 -11.55
CA ASP A 110 -6.52 -5.27 -12.25
C ASP A 110 -6.86 -3.96 -11.54
N ARG A 111 -6.85 -2.88 -12.31
CA ARG A 111 -7.30 -1.55 -11.88
C ARG A 111 -6.55 -1.02 -10.65
N ALA A 112 -5.34 -1.53 -10.36
CA ALA A 112 -4.56 -1.10 -9.21
C ALA A 112 -4.42 0.42 -9.14
N PHE A 113 -4.23 1.10 -10.28
CA PHE A 113 -4.01 2.55 -10.37
C PHE A 113 -5.12 3.31 -11.13
N ASP A 114 -6.29 2.68 -11.37
CA ASP A 114 -7.41 3.34 -12.05
C ASP A 114 -7.82 4.63 -11.33
N PHE A 115 -8.06 5.69 -12.10
CA PHE A 115 -8.45 7.03 -11.60
C PHE A 115 -7.49 7.65 -10.57
N SER A 116 -6.27 7.12 -10.43
CA SER A 116 -5.26 7.75 -9.57
C SER A 116 -4.81 9.09 -10.12
N GLU A 117 -4.35 9.97 -9.23
CA GLU A 117 -3.78 11.28 -9.60
C GLU A 117 -2.27 11.21 -9.85
N LEU A 118 -1.74 10.03 -10.17
CA LEU A 118 -0.32 9.84 -10.42
C LEU A 118 0.12 10.64 -11.64
N GLU A 119 1.18 11.41 -11.46
CA GLU A 119 1.81 12.18 -12.53
C GLU A 119 2.94 11.36 -13.17
N GLU A 120 3.65 10.58 -12.37
CA GLU A 120 4.77 9.73 -12.80
C GLU A 120 4.84 8.46 -11.95
N ILE A 121 5.22 7.34 -12.58
CA ILE A 121 5.55 6.08 -11.90
C ILE A 121 6.66 5.35 -12.67
N GLU A 122 7.77 5.10 -12.00
CA GLU A 122 8.84 4.23 -12.52
C GLU A 122 8.56 2.80 -12.06
N LEU A 123 8.24 1.91 -13.00
CA LEU A 123 7.94 0.52 -12.67
C LEU A 123 9.24 -0.29 -12.45
N PRO A 124 9.30 -1.15 -11.42
CA PRO A 124 10.49 -1.95 -11.15
C PRO A 124 10.67 -3.06 -12.18
N ALA A 125 11.92 -3.42 -12.47
CA ALA A 125 12.27 -4.47 -13.44
C ALA A 125 11.90 -5.90 -13.00
N SER A 126 11.46 -6.08 -11.75
CA SER A 126 11.03 -7.36 -11.18
C SER A 126 9.61 -7.78 -11.57
N LEU A 127 8.86 -6.93 -12.28
CA LEU A 127 7.51 -7.26 -12.72
C LEU A 127 7.51 -8.45 -13.69
N GLU A 128 6.63 -9.41 -13.39
CA GLU A 128 6.36 -10.57 -14.23
C GLU A 128 5.25 -10.28 -15.25
N TYR A 129 5.22 -11.03 -16.35
CA TYR A 129 4.28 -10.89 -17.47
C TYR A 129 3.06 -11.82 -17.37
#